data_AF-A0A7U6RB56-F1
#
_entry.id   AF-A0A7U6RB56-F1
#
_cell.length_a   1.000
_cell.length_b   1.000
_cell.length_c   1.000
_cell.angle_alpha   90.00
_cell.angle_beta   90.00
_cell.angle_gamma   90.00
#
_symmetry.space_group_name_H-M   'P 1'
#
loop_
_entity.id
_entity.type
_entity.pdbx_description
1 polymer ?
#
loop_
_entity_poly.entity_id
_entity_poly.type
_entity_poly.pdbx_seq_one_letter_code
_entity_poly.pdbx_strand_id
1 'polypeptide(L)'
;MTRLRVTLETLAEAIDLSRESTILIACLINLHSIDEVIEIQAFKNGQAVLDLLNRLDRPNADLVVVGLHIALPPCLFDEGKWHVKPILDFMRVVVREEGYLKDVYAYRTPSGRIFADGEELLKEKITSMRSIYQASNANAQGDKELEDYQVATAGFLTRFIAEIYGSKH
;
A
#
# COMPACT_ATOMS: atom_id res chain seq x y z
N MET A 1 -11.69 19.10 -8.81
CA MET A 1 -10.24 18.79 -8.81
C MET A 1 -9.89 18.35 -7.40
N THR A 2 -9.72 17.04 -7.22
CA THR A 2 -9.33 16.43 -5.95
C THR A 2 -7.97 16.96 -5.50
N ARG A 3 -7.84 17.40 -4.24
CA ARG A 3 -6.59 17.91 -3.67
C ARG A 3 -5.94 16.82 -2.81
N LEU A 4 -4.64 16.63 -2.94
CA LEU A 4 -3.90 15.69 -2.09
C LEU A 4 -3.41 16.42 -0.84
N ARG A 5 -3.82 15.97 0.35
CA ARG A 5 -3.23 16.38 1.62
C ARG A 5 -2.37 15.24 2.15
N VAL A 6 -1.07 15.38 1.96
CA VAL A 6 -0.10 14.45 2.52
C VAL A 6 0.38 14.98 3.86
N THR A 7 0.21 14.19 4.92
CA THR A 7 0.86 14.50 6.20
C THR A 7 2.33 14.10 6.07
N LEU A 8 3.16 15.09 5.71
CA LEU A 8 4.60 14.92 5.42
C LEU A 8 5.37 14.23 6.54
N GLU A 9 5.01 14.53 7.79
CA GLU A 9 5.69 14.03 8.99
C GLU A 9 5.57 12.50 9.10
N THR A 10 4.36 11.95 8.99
CA THR A 10 4.13 10.49 9.10
C THR A 10 4.76 9.71 7.96
N LEU A 11 4.75 10.25 6.74
CA LEU A 11 5.40 9.59 5.60
C LEU A 11 6.94 9.65 5.73
N ALA A 12 7.50 10.79 6.11
CA ALA A 12 8.94 10.95 6.29
C ALA A 12 9.46 10.10 7.45
N GLU A 13 8.73 10.01 8.57
CA GLU A 13 9.04 9.12 9.69
C GLU A 13 8.99 7.65 9.29
N ALA A 14 7.99 7.24 8.51
CA ALA A 14 7.91 5.88 8.00
C ALA A 14 9.12 5.54 7.11
N ILE A 15 9.47 6.43 6.16
CA ILE A 15 10.62 6.26 5.27
C ILE A 15 11.94 6.18 6.04
N ASP A 16 12.14 7.05 7.03
CA ASP A 16 13.39 7.09 7.78
C ASP A 16 13.62 5.80 8.57
N LEU A 17 12.53 5.23 9.09
CA LEU A 17 12.56 4.03 9.91
C LEU A 17 12.63 2.74 9.09
N SER A 18 12.39 2.78 7.78
CA SER A 18 12.27 1.58 6.93
C SER A 18 12.98 1.71 5.58
N ARG A 19 14.28 2.06 5.58
CA ARG A 19 15.07 2.17 4.33
C ARG A 19 15.13 0.89 3.50
N GLU A 20 14.99 -0.27 4.14
CA GLU A 20 15.08 -1.59 3.52
C GLU A 20 13.74 -2.35 3.53
N SER A 21 12.66 -1.75 4.02
CA SER A 21 11.37 -2.43 4.13
C SER A 21 10.26 -1.69 3.39
N THR A 22 9.25 -2.43 2.98
CA THR A 22 8.08 -1.86 2.33
C THR A 22 7.27 -0.98 3.26
N ILE A 23 6.76 0.13 2.75
CA ILE A 23 5.81 1.01 3.46
C ILE A 23 4.45 0.84 2.82
N LEU A 24 3.42 0.71 3.63
CA LEU A 24 2.04 0.66 3.16
C LEU A 24 1.43 2.03 3.29
N ILE A 25 0.68 2.46 2.29
CA ILE A 25 0.11 3.79 2.22
C ILE A 25 -1.39 3.63 2.01
N ALA A 26 -2.20 4.18 2.91
CA ALA A 26 -3.63 4.28 2.73
C ALA A 26 -4.00 5.69 2.27
N CYS A 27 -4.77 5.75 1.19
CA CYS A 27 -5.41 6.95 0.69
C CYS A 27 -6.85 6.98 1.21
N LEU A 28 -7.17 8.01 1.99
CA LEU A 28 -8.43 8.18 2.71
C LEU A 28 -9.16 9.44 2.22
N ILE A 29 -10.48 9.43 2.23
CA ILE A 29 -11.29 10.64 2.04
C ILE A 29 -12.25 10.78 3.22
N ASN A 30 -12.49 12.03 3.62
CA ASN A 30 -13.47 12.35 4.64
C ASN A 30 -14.85 12.51 4.01
N LEU A 31 -15.80 11.69 4.46
CA LEU A 31 -17.18 11.64 3.93
C LEU A 31 -18.00 12.89 4.26
N HIS A 32 -17.58 13.66 5.27
CA HIS A 32 -18.25 14.88 5.72
C HIS A 32 -17.59 16.15 5.18
N SER A 33 -16.44 16.03 4.50
CA SER A 33 -15.76 17.17 3.87
C SER A 33 -16.42 17.54 2.55
N ILE A 34 -16.69 18.82 2.34
CA ILE A 34 -17.15 19.36 1.05
C ILE A 34 -16.00 19.38 0.04
N ASP A 35 -14.77 19.50 0.52
CA ASP A 35 -13.58 19.43 -0.31
C ASP A 35 -13.18 17.96 -0.49
N GLU A 36 -13.02 17.53 -1.75
CA GLU A 36 -12.43 16.25 -2.14
C GLU A 36 -10.92 16.25 -1.82
N VAL A 37 -10.58 16.09 -0.55
CA VAL A 37 -9.21 16.02 -0.07
C VAL A 37 -8.86 14.57 0.24
N ILE A 38 -7.86 14.01 -0.43
CA ILE A 38 -7.29 12.72 -0.03
C ILE A 38 -6.29 12.95 1.08
N GLU A 39 -6.55 12.35 2.23
CA GLU A 39 -5.59 12.18 3.31
C GLU A 39 -4.72 10.94 3.07
N ILE A 40 -3.42 11.06 3.30
CA ILE A 40 -2.46 9.97 3.13
C ILE A 40 -1.92 9.55 4.50
N GLN A 41 -2.05 8.27 4.84
CA GLN A 41 -1.46 7.67 6.03
C GLN A 41 -0.48 6.57 5.65
N ALA A 42 0.71 6.58 6.26
CA ALA A 42 1.76 5.60 6.02
C ALA A 42 1.87 4.63 7.21
N PHE A 43 2.10 3.35 6.91
CA PHE A 43 2.12 2.25 7.86
C PHE A 43 3.33 1.35 7.61
N LYS A 44 3.90 0.82 8.70
CA LYS A 44 5.11 0.00 8.64
C LYS A 44 4.85 -1.47 8.37
N ASN A 45 3.62 -1.95 8.62
CA ASN A 45 3.28 -3.36 8.48
C ASN A 45 1.78 -3.56 8.22
N GLY A 46 1.43 -4.76 7.77
CA GLY A 46 0.06 -5.12 7.42
C GLY A 46 -0.91 -5.12 8.60
N GLN A 47 -0.43 -5.40 9.82
CA GLN A 47 -1.27 -5.35 11.02
C GLN A 47 -1.82 -3.95 11.25
N ALA A 48 -0.98 -2.92 11.12
CA ALA A 48 -1.42 -1.53 11.29
C ALA A 48 -2.43 -1.10 10.21
N VAL A 49 -2.30 -1.62 8.99
CA VAL A 49 -3.30 -1.41 7.93
C VAL A 49 -4.60 -2.15 8.25
N LEU A 50 -4.54 -3.39 8.74
CA LEU A 50 -5.72 -4.12 9.17
C LEU A 50 -6.45 -3.42 10.32
N ASP A 51 -5.71 -2.86 11.28
CA ASP A 51 -6.29 -2.09 12.40
C ASP A 51 -6.99 -0.82 11.89
N LEU A 52 -6.42 -0.13 10.90
CA LEU A 52 -7.07 0.96 10.19
C LEU A 52 -8.37 0.48 9.53
N LEU A 53 -8.32 -0.59 8.74
CA LEU A 53 -9.51 -1.10 8.02
C LEU A 53 -10.63 -1.47 8.99
N ASN A 54 -10.31 -2.18 10.07
CA ASN A 54 -11.29 -2.53 11.12
C ASN A 54 -11.88 -1.30 11.81
N ARG A 55 -11.12 -0.21 11.95
CA ARG A 55 -11.62 1.05 12.50
C ARG A 55 -12.59 1.73 11.54
N LEU A 56 -12.32 1.67 10.23
CA LEU A 56 -13.14 2.29 9.19
C LEU A 56 -14.39 1.47 8.81
N ASP A 57 -14.43 0.18 9.14
CA ASP A 57 -15.62 -0.67 8.97
C ASP A 57 -16.74 -0.35 9.99
N ARG A 58 -16.48 0.52 10.97
CA ARG A 58 -17.48 0.91 11.96
C ARG A 58 -18.55 1.81 11.31
N PRO A 59 -19.84 1.67 11.69
CA PRO A 59 -20.94 2.44 11.10
C PRO A 59 -20.81 3.97 11.20
N ASN A 60 -19.98 4.46 12.11
CA ASN A 60 -19.75 5.88 12.37
C ASN A 60 -18.37 6.35 11.89
N ALA A 61 -17.76 5.66 10.93
CA ALA A 61 -16.49 6.07 10.36
C ALA A 61 -16.68 7.30 9.45
N ASP A 62 -15.97 8.37 9.77
CA ASP A 62 -15.97 9.62 9.00
C ASP A 62 -15.03 9.56 7.77
N LEU A 63 -14.20 8.52 7.69
CA LEU A 63 -13.21 8.32 6.65
C LEU A 63 -13.49 7.00 5.91
N VAL A 64 -13.18 6.96 4.62
CA VAL A 64 -13.18 5.73 3.82
C VAL A 64 -11.89 5.57 3.05
N VAL A 65 -11.43 4.32 2.88
CA VAL A 65 -10.28 3.99 2.04
C VAL A 65 -10.69 4.03 0.58
N VAL A 66 -10.01 4.85 -0.22
CA VAL A 66 -10.17 4.90 -1.68
C VAL A 66 -9.04 4.21 -2.44
N GLY A 67 -7.95 3.91 -1.75
CA GLY A 67 -6.87 3.13 -2.32
C GLY A 67 -5.84 2.74 -1.28
N LEU A 68 -5.23 1.58 -1.49
CA LEU A 68 -4.04 1.17 -0.77
C LEU A 68 -2.88 1.10 -1.77
N HIS A 69 -1.69 1.47 -1.31
CA HIS A 69 -0.46 1.44 -2.09
C HIS A 69 0.66 0.82 -1.25
N ILE A 70 1.63 0.24 -1.94
CA ILE A 70 2.88 -0.23 -1.36
C ILE A 70 4.02 0.57 -1.97
N ALA A 71 4.82 1.21 -1.11
CA ALA A 71 6.11 1.75 -1.48
C ALA A 71 7.16 0.67 -1.26
N LEU A 72 7.79 0.28 -2.36
CA LEU A 72 8.82 -0.75 -2.40
C LEU A 72 10.20 -0.08 -2.32
N PRO A 73 11.09 -0.52 -1.43
CA PRO A 73 12.37 0.11 -1.20
C PRO A 73 13.34 -0.04 -2.39
N PRO A 74 14.33 0.87 -2.52
CA PRO A 74 15.37 0.83 -3.55
C PRO A 74 16.10 -0.49 -3.69
N CYS A 75 16.32 -1.21 -2.57
CA CYS A 75 17.07 -2.47 -2.56
C CYS A 75 16.40 -3.60 -3.37
N LEU A 76 15.12 -3.46 -3.73
CA LEU A 76 14.39 -4.42 -4.55
C LEU A 76 14.56 -4.20 -6.06
N PHE A 77 15.23 -3.13 -6.47
CA PHE A 77 15.34 -2.71 -7.86
C PHE A 77 16.74 -2.23 -8.21
N ASP A 78 17.21 -2.58 -9.41
CA ASP A 78 18.55 -2.21 -9.88
C ASP A 78 18.71 -0.69 -10.05
N GLU A 79 17.60 0.04 -10.27
CA GLU A 79 17.60 1.49 -10.44
C GLU A 79 17.88 2.27 -9.14
N GLY A 80 17.85 1.59 -7.98
CA GLY A 80 18.14 2.21 -6.68
C GLY A 80 17.13 3.29 -6.29
N LYS A 81 15.86 3.13 -6.67
CA LYS A 81 14.79 4.11 -6.40
C LYS A 81 13.59 3.46 -5.72
N TRP A 82 12.87 4.26 -4.95
CA TRP A 82 11.58 3.84 -4.41
C TRP A 82 10.56 3.70 -5.55
N HIS A 83 9.74 2.66 -5.47
CA HIS A 83 8.64 2.45 -6.41
C HIS A 83 7.33 2.30 -5.64
N VAL A 84 6.35 3.16 -5.91
CA VAL A 84 5.01 3.03 -5.35
C VAL A 84 4.11 2.30 -6.34
N LYS A 85 3.39 1.29 -5.85
CA LYS A 85 2.44 0.51 -6.63
C LYS A 85 1.08 0.46 -5.93
N PRO A 86 -0.04 0.47 -6.66
CA PRO A 86 -1.34 0.14 -6.08
C PRO A 86 -1.33 -1.27 -5.49
N ILE A 87 -2.10 -1.48 -4.43
CA ILE A 87 -2.39 -2.80 -3.87
C ILE A 87 -3.78 -3.20 -4.36
N LEU A 88 -3.84 -4.25 -5.17
CA LEU A 88 -5.09 -4.81 -5.64
C LEU A 88 -5.70 -5.77 -4.64
N ASP A 89 -4.86 -6.54 -3.94
CA ASP A 89 -5.31 -7.46 -2.90
C ASP A 89 -4.35 -7.38 -1.72
N PHE A 90 -4.89 -7.07 -0.55
CA PHE A 90 -4.20 -7.19 0.72
C PHE A 90 -4.70 -8.47 1.39
N MET A 91 -3.79 -9.40 1.64
CA MET A 91 -4.10 -10.77 2.03
C MET A 91 -3.33 -11.15 3.30
N ARG A 92 -3.86 -12.15 4.00
CA ARG A 92 -3.10 -12.99 4.93
C ARG A 92 -2.74 -14.28 4.20
N VAL A 93 -1.47 -14.64 4.18
CA VAL A 93 -0.95 -15.80 3.46
C VAL A 93 -0.11 -16.68 4.35
N VAL A 94 -0.16 -18.00 4.12
CA VAL A 94 0.74 -18.96 4.77
C VAL A 94 1.80 -19.38 3.75
N VAL A 95 3.05 -19.01 4.01
CA VAL A 95 4.19 -19.34 3.16
C VAL A 95 5.00 -20.49 3.73
N ARG A 96 5.58 -21.31 2.85
CA ARG A 96 6.52 -22.36 3.21
C ARG A 96 7.95 -21.89 3.00
N GLU A 97 8.75 -21.95 4.06
CA GLU A 97 10.17 -21.60 4.05
C GLU A 97 10.94 -22.67 4.82
N GLU A 98 12.01 -23.22 4.23
CA GLU A 98 12.99 -24.11 4.89
C GLU A 98 12.40 -25.14 5.89
N GLY A 99 11.25 -25.74 5.57
CA GLY A 99 10.60 -26.76 6.41
C GLY A 99 9.64 -26.25 7.48
N TYR A 100 9.44 -24.93 7.61
CA TYR A 100 8.42 -24.32 8.46
C TYR A 100 7.35 -23.57 7.64
N LEU A 101 6.23 -23.28 8.30
CA LEU A 101 5.16 -22.45 7.76
C LEU A 101 5.13 -21.13 8.51
N LYS A 102 5.08 -20.02 7.77
CA LYS A 102 5.01 -18.67 8.32
C LYS A 102 3.71 -18.02 7.86
N ASP A 103 3.01 -17.38 8.78
CA ASP A 103 1.79 -16.63 8.51
C ASP A 103 2.16 -15.14 8.41
N VAL A 104 1.94 -14.55 7.23
CA VAL A 104 2.35 -13.19 6.92
C VAL A 104 1.27 -12.41 6.20
N TYR A 105 1.38 -11.09 6.27
CA TYR A 105 0.60 -10.17 5.46
C TYR A 105 1.28 -9.96 4.11
N ALA A 106 0.50 -10.08 3.03
CA ALA A 106 1.02 -9.96 1.67
C ALA A 106 0.15 -9.07 0.79
N TYR A 107 0.77 -8.47 -0.22
CA TYR A 107 0.17 -7.44 -1.06
C TYR A 107 0.39 -7.79 -2.53
N ARG A 108 -0.71 -7.97 -3.27
CA ARG A 108 -0.69 -8.22 -4.71
C ARG A 108 -0.76 -6.89 -5.46
N THR A 109 0.20 -6.67 -6.34
CA THR A 109 0.27 -5.48 -7.21
C THR A 109 -0.38 -5.76 -8.58
N PRO A 110 -0.64 -4.72 -9.42
CA PRO A 110 -1.20 -4.90 -10.76
C PRO A 110 -0.40 -5.81 -11.70
N SER A 111 0.92 -5.96 -11.50
CA SER A 111 1.73 -6.90 -12.27
C SER A 111 1.52 -8.36 -11.85
N GLY A 112 0.68 -8.63 -10.85
CA GLY A 112 0.44 -9.96 -10.30
C GLY A 112 1.56 -10.47 -9.37
N ARG A 113 2.58 -9.64 -9.12
CA ARG A 113 3.65 -9.88 -8.12
C ARG A 113 3.08 -9.67 -6.71
N ILE A 114 3.55 -10.50 -5.77
CA ILE A 114 3.10 -10.51 -4.38
C ILE A 114 4.28 -10.15 -3.50
N PHE A 115 4.11 -9.19 -2.59
CA PHE A 115 5.16 -8.74 -1.68
C PHE A 115 4.74 -8.93 -0.23
N ALA A 116 5.70 -9.19 0.66
CA ALA A 116 5.54 -9.20 2.12
C ALA A 116 6.83 -8.68 2.76
N ASP A 117 6.76 -7.87 3.81
CA ASP A 117 7.89 -7.48 4.68
C ASP A 117 9.22 -7.11 3.99
N GLY A 118 9.21 -6.42 2.85
CA GLY A 118 10.47 -6.06 2.16
C GLY A 118 10.92 -7.03 1.06
N GLU A 119 10.20 -8.12 0.82
CA GLU A 119 10.57 -9.14 -0.17
C GLU A 119 9.41 -9.49 -1.12
N GLU A 120 9.76 -10.02 -2.29
CA GLU A 120 8.79 -10.63 -3.20
C GLU A 120 8.56 -12.11 -2.84
N LEU A 121 7.30 -12.48 -2.68
CA LEU A 121 6.90 -13.85 -2.45
C LEU A 121 6.67 -14.58 -3.78
N LEU A 122 7.34 -15.72 -3.92
CA LEU A 122 7.07 -16.67 -5.00
C LEU A 122 5.74 -17.38 -4.76
N LYS A 123 4.88 -17.44 -5.78
CA LYS A 123 3.54 -18.02 -5.67
C LYS A 123 3.57 -19.49 -5.26
N GLU A 124 4.60 -20.21 -5.66
CA GLU A 124 4.81 -21.63 -5.37
C GLU A 124 5.07 -21.88 -3.88
N LYS A 125 5.55 -20.87 -3.14
CA LYS A 125 5.74 -20.95 -1.69
C LYS A 125 4.44 -20.69 -0.92
N ILE A 126 3.41 -20.14 -1.54
CA ILE A 126 2.14 -19.80 -0.87
C ILE A 126 1.27 -21.06 -0.79
N THR A 127 1.01 -21.51 0.43
CA THR A 127 0.21 -22.72 0.71
C THR A 127 -1.26 -22.42 0.99
N SER A 128 -1.56 -21.21 1.45
CA SER A 128 -2.92 -20.73 1.71
C SER A 128 -2.94 -19.21 1.57
N MET A 129 -4.08 -18.67 1.11
CA MET A 129 -4.31 -17.23 1.02
C MET A 129 -5.75 -16.89 1.42
N ARG A 130 -5.91 -15.76 2.12
CA ARG A 130 -7.20 -15.16 2.45
C ARG A 130 -7.12 -13.66 2.25
N SER A 131 -7.97 -13.13 1.37
CA SER A 131 -8.09 -11.69 1.15
C SER A 131 -8.70 -10.99 2.37
N ILE A 132 -8.15 -9.83 2.70
CA ILE A 132 -8.60 -8.91 3.75
C ILE A 132 -9.24 -7.69 3.09
N TYR A 133 -8.58 -7.15 2.08
CA TYR A 133 -9.08 -6.04 1.27
C TYR A 133 -8.81 -6.34 -0.19
N GLN A 134 -9.81 -6.11 -1.03
CA GLN A 134 -9.68 -6.15 -2.48
C GLN A 134 -10.10 -4.80 -3.03
N ALA A 135 -9.24 -4.20 -3.84
CA ALA A 135 -9.63 -3.05 -4.63
C ALA A 135 -10.75 -3.47 -5.59
N SER A 136 -11.69 -2.58 -5.90
CA SER A 136 -12.81 -2.92 -6.80
C SER A 136 -12.35 -3.27 -8.23
N ASN A 137 -11.14 -2.87 -8.61
CA ASN A 137 -10.47 -3.27 -9.86
C ASN A 137 -9.56 -4.51 -9.71
N ALA A 138 -9.63 -5.25 -8.61
CA ALA A 138 -8.79 -6.42 -8.37
C ALA A 138 -9.08 -7.61 -9.30
N ASN A 139 -10.22 -7.60 -10.00
CA ASN A 139 -10.66 -8.64 -10.93
C ASN A 139 -10.74 -8.07 -12.36
N ALA A 140 -10.69 -8.95 -13.36
CA ALA A 140 -10.56 -8.63 -14.80
C ALA A 140 -11.68 -7.74 -15.41
N GLN A 141 -12.65 -7.33 -14.62
CA GLN A 141 -13.75 -6.44 -14.98
C GLN A 141 -13.73 -5.19 -14.09
N GLY A 142 -12.54 -4.60 -13.99
CA GLY A 142 -12.28 -3.46 -13.12
C GLY A 142 -12.76 -2.13 -13.73
N ASP A 143 -13.09 -1.19 -12.86
CA ASP A 143 -13.36 0.19 -13.22
C ASP A 143 -12.07 0.87 -13.70
N LYS A 144 -12.01 1.21 -14.99
CA LYS A 144 -10.85 1.83 -15.62
C LYS A 144 -10.54 3.21 -15.02
N GLU A 145 -11.56 3.96 -14.64
CA GLU A 145 -11.37 5.29 -14.05
C GLU A 145 -10.66 5.18 -12.70
N LEU A 146 -11.06 4.20 -11.88
CA LEU A 146 -10.39 3.92 -10.63
C LEU A 146 -8.96 3.40 -10.82
N GLU A 147 -8.73 2.56 -11.82
CA GLU A 147 -7.38 2.09 -12.16
C GLU A 147 -6.46 3.26 -12.54
N ASP A 148 -6.91 4.12 -13.46
CA ASP A 148 -6.17 5.29 -13.92
C ASP A 148 -5.88 6.23 -12.73
N TYR A 149 -6.85 6.39 -11.82
CA TYR A 149 -6.69 7.16 -10.59
C TYR A 149 -5.66 6.57 -9.61
N GLN A 150 -5.69 5.26 -9.39
CA GLN A 150 -4.73 4.57 -8.52
C GLN A 150 -3.31 4.64 -9.09
N VAL A 151 -3.17 4.51 -10.41
CA VAL A 151 -1.89 4.67 -11.13
C VAL A 151 -1.39 6.12 -11.02
N ALA A 152 -2.24 7.11 -11.23
CA ALA A 152 -1.88 8.51 -11.09
C ALA A 152 -1.42 8.84 -9.67
N THR A 153 -2.15 8.34 -8.66
CA THR A 153 -1.81 8.50 -7.24
C THR A 153 -0.47 7.83 -6.91
N ALA A 154 -0.22 6.62 -7.42
CA ALA A 154 1.06 5.94 -7.26
C ALA A 154 2.22 6.73 -7.89
N GLY A 155 2.00 7.34 -9.07
CA GLY A 155 2.97 8.20 -9.72
C GLY A 155 3.27 9.49 -8.94
N PHE A 156 2.26 10.10 -8.33
CA PHE A 156 2.45 11.23 -7.41
C PHE A 156 3.24 10.80 -6.17
N LEU A 157 2.83 9.72 -5.50
CA LEU A 157 3.49 9.21 -4.30
C LEU A 157 4.95 8.82 -4.58
N THR A 158 5.24 8.21 -5.72
CA THR A 158 6.62 7.84 -6.11
C THR A 158 7.52 9.08 -6.19
N ARG A 159 7.07 10.15 -6.86
CA ARG A 159 7.83 11.40 -6.95
C ARG A 159 8.01 12.03 -5.57
N PHE A 160 6.94 12.04 -4.78
CA PHE A 160 6.95 12.63 -3.45
C PHE A 160 7.90 11.91 -2.48
N ILE A 161 7.90 10.58 -2.48
CA ILE A 161 8.87 9.79 -1.69
C ILE A 161 10.30 10.03 -2.18
N ALA A 162 10.52 10.13 -3.49
CA ALA A 162 11.83 10.43 -4.04
C ALA A 162 12.35 11.82 -3.62
N GLU A 163 11.48 12.84 -3.56
CA GLU A 163 11.85 14.17 -3.07
C GLU A 163 12.24 14.14 -1.59
N ILE A 164 11.47 13.45 -0.73
CA ILE A 164 11.79 13.30 0.69
C ILE A 164 13.12 12.55 0.88
N TYR A 165 13.32 11.45 0.15
CA TYR A 165 14.52 10.63 0.23
C TYR A 165 15.76 11.36 -0.30
N GLY A 166 15.62 12.02 -1.45
CA GLY A 166 16.70 12.80 -2.09
C GLY A 166 17.05 14.08 -1.34
N SER A 167 16.15 14.66 -0.54
CA SER A 167 16.47 15.82 0.31
C SER A 167 17.29 15.44 1.56
N LYS A 168 17.37 14.15 1.89
CA LYS A 168 18.10 13.62 3.05
C LYS A 168 19.51 13.08 2.69
N HIS A 169 19.90 13.13 1.42
CA HIS A 169 21.14 12.57 0.87
C HIS A 169 21.84 13.54 -0.08
#